data_AF-C3ZN51-F1
#
_entry.id   AF-C3ZN51-F1
#
_cell.length_a   1.000
_cell.length_b   1.000
_cell.length_c   1.000
_cell.angle_alpha   90.00
_cell.angle_beta   90.00
_cell.angle_gamma   90.00
#
_symmetry.space_group_name_H-M   'P 1'
#
loop_
_entity.id
_entity.type
_entity.pdbx_description
1 polymer ?
#
loop_
_entity_poly.entity_id
_entity_poly.type
_entity_poly.pdbx_seq_one_letter_code
_entity_poly.pdbx_strand_id
1 'polypeptide(L)'
;IAAVQCPALTAPTNGARTPATGSNFYPNTITFTCNSGYVLNGSPNTVCQADGSWSNPVPTCIRKTIKMQNESRTPPTGSNLYQDQMTFTCNTGYQLNGVSPLTCQATGTWSNPIPTCKPRQCPALTAPTNGARTPSTGSNSYTNTTSFTCNAGYILNGVSPLTCRADGSWSNTVPTCTRRQCTPALTAPANGIRTPSTGSNLYQDTVTFSCNSGYVLSGDALLTCQADGTWSSTVPTCSSVQCPALTAPANGLLSPRGANSYPAEVTFTCDQGYRLVGAEVLACQANGMWNDSVPVCRFTIPPPLLLQASLWSLCTSSTRSQATILCFFRTIFQRSRNVICQHCFVILGVQCPPLTAPTNGGLTPTGMNSYQDAVTFSCNTGYGLSGATTLRCQANGAWSDPIPKCQRKIDTVDLIPSPSRLCVGYPLGATSLGNTVTFTCNSGYLLYGATTSTCQAGGTWSNPVPTCTRKATFEQCNALAAPTNGALSPAAPHNYPVTVTFTCYTGYVRIGAANTTCQTDGSWNNPVPTCTRTPGQCSVLSAPTNGARTPPTGATFLGNAVTFTCNTGYVLNGATTATCQAGGTWSNPVPTC
;
A
#
# COMPACT_ATOMS: atom_id res chain seq x y z
N ILE A 1 -107.49 74.10 -6.83
CA ILE A 1 -106.47 73.63 -7.81
C ILE A 1 -106.18 72.18 -7.43
N ALA A 2 -106.54 71.21 -8.28
CA ALA A 2 -106.27 69.80 -8.02
C ALA A 2 -104.76 69.54 -8.14
N ALA A 3 -104.16 68.85 -7.18
CA ALA A 3 -102.75 68.47 -7.26
C ALA A 3 -102.58 67.43 -8.39
N VAL A 4 -101.70 67.72 -9.35
CA VAL A 4 -101.35 66.76 -10.42
C VAL A 4 -100.57 65.60 -9.79
N GLN A 5 -101.11 64.39 -9.92
CA GLN A 5 -100.58 63.18 -9.30
C GLN A 5 -100.15 62.18 -10.36
N CYS A 6 -98.87 61.79 -10.32
CA CYS A 6 -98.31 60.77 -11.20
C CYS A 6 -98.58 59.35 -10.67
N PRO A 7 -98.52 58.29 -11.51
CA PRO A 7 -98.65 56.91 -11.08
C PRO A 7 -97.65 56.53 -9.99
N ALA A 8 -98.05 55.65 -9.07
CA ALA A 8 -97.14 55.17 -8.03
C ALA A 8 -96.06 54.27 -8.65
N LEU A 9 -94.79 54.68 -8.54
CA LEU A 9 -93.65 53.84 -8.93
C LEU A 9 -93.26 52.89 -7.79
N THR A 10 -92.65 51.76 -8.12
CA THR A 10 -91.98 50.88 -7.15
C THR A 10 -90.47 51.01 -7.29
N ALA A 11 -89.72 50.57 -6.28
CA ALA A 11 -88.28 50.45 -6.40
C ALA A 11 -87.94 49.32 -7.40
N PRO A 12 -86.89 49.47 -8.23
CA PRO A 12 -86.44 48.40 -9.11
C PRO A 12 -85.90 47.20 -8.31
N THR A 13 -85.98 46.00 -8.87
CA THR A 13 -85.38 44.79 -8.28
C THR A 13 -83.88 44.99 -8.06
N ASN A 14 -83.36 44.66 -6.87
CA ASN A 14 -82.00 44.97 -6.44
C ASN A 14 -81.67 46.47 -6.40
N GLY A 15 -82.66 47.32 -6.10
CA GLY A 15 -82.47 48.76 -5.88
C GLY A 15 -83.49 49.36 -4.92
N ALA A 16 -83.36 50.67 -4.69
CA ALA A 16 -84.19 51.47 -3.80
C ALA A 16 -84.59 52.78 -4.48
N ARG A 17 -85.67 53.39 -3.98
CA ARG A 17 -86.11 54.72 -4.40
C ARG A 17 -86.18 55.67 -3.21
N THR A 18 -85.96 56.97 -3.46
CA THR A 18 -86.06 58.02 -2.46
C THR A 18 -86.98 59.14 -2.98
N PRO A 19 -88.04 59.53 -2.25
CA PRO A 19 -88.54 58.97 -0.99
C PRO A 19 -89.09 57.54 -1.11
N ALA A 20 -88.94 56.73 -0.05
CA ALA A 20 -89.36 55.32 -0.06
C ALA A 20 -90.88 55.15 -0.26
N THR A 21 -91.68 56.04 0.36
CA THR A 21 -93.15 56.05 0.30
C THR A 21 -93.68 57.46 0.01
N GLY A 22 -94.84 57.54 -0.65
CA GLY A 22 -95.75 58.70 -0.51
C GLY A 22 -95.46 60.04 -1.23
N SER A 23 -94.63 60.14 -2.27
CA SER A 23 -94.32 61.43 -2.92
C SER A 23 -94.53 61.51 -4.45
N ASN A 24 -95.74 61.25 -4.95
CA ASN A 24 -96.06 61.23 -6.39
C ASN A 24 -96.81 62.47 -6.92
N PHE A 25 -96.69 63.64 -6.25
CA PHE A 25 -97.29 64.90 -6.69
C PHE A 25 -96.30 65.78 -7.45
N TYR A 26 -96.77 66.55 -8.43
CA TYR A 26 -95.97 67.59 -9.10
C TYR A 26 -95.53 68.67 -8.10
N PRO A 27 -94.25 69.13 -8.08
CA PRO A 27 -93.10 68.79 -8.94
C PRO A 27 -92.07 67.85 -8.27
N ASN A 28 -92.52 66.83 -7.55
CA ASN A 28 -91.62 65.94 -6.81
C ASN A 28 -90.68 65.15 -7.74
N THR A 29 -89.46 64.94 -7.25
CA THR A 29 -88.45 64.09 -7.90
C THR A 29 -88.30 62.80 -7.11
N ILE A 30 -88.31 61.67 -7.83
CA ILE A 30 -87.93 60.37 -7.29
C ILE A 30 -86.54 60.04 -7.81
N THR A 31 -85.64 59.70 -6.88
CA THR A 31 -84.29 59.23 -7.21
C THR A 31 -84.19 57.74 -6.96
N PHE A 32 -83.67 57.01 -7.95
CA PHE A 32 -83.40 55.58 -7.89
C PHE A 32 -81.92 55.29 -7.62
N THR A 33 -81.68 54.26 -6.83
CA THR A 33 -80.33 53.76 -6.51
C THR A 33 -80.34 52.24 -6.61
N CYS A 34 -79.19 51.63 -6.91
CA CYS A 34 -79.07 50.17 -6.92
C CYS A 34 -78.35 49.65 -5.68
N ASN A 35 -78.68 48.42 -5.27
CA ASN A 35 -77.97 47.69 -4.22
C ASN A 35 -76.50 47.51 -4.62
N SER A 36 -75.64 47.33 -3.62
CA SER A 36 -74.23 47.04 -3.86
C SER A 36 -74.06 45.85 -4.80
N GLY A 37 -73.16 45.98 -5.80
CA GLY A 37 -72.96 44.97 -6.84
C GLY A 37 -73.79 45.13 -8.11
N TYR A 38 -74.71 46.10 -8.13
CA TYR A 38 -75.51 46.45 -9.31
C TYR A 38 -75.23 47.88 -9.79
N VAL A 39 -75.41 48.13 -11.08
CA VAL A 39 -75.31 49.45 -11.74
C VAL A 39 -76.67 49.82 -12.27
N LEU A 40 -77.02 51.09 -12.13
CA LEU A 40 -78.27 51.63 -12.64
C LEU A 40 -78.18 51.80 -14.16
N ASN A 41 -79.04 51.10 -14.88
CA ASN A 41 -79.20 51.18 -16.33
C ASN A 41 -80.50 51.96 -16.64
N GLY A 42 -80.36 53.26 -16.88
CA GLY A 42 -81.45 54.22 -17.07
C GLY A 42 -81.18 55.56 -16.38
N SER A 43 -82.18 56.45 -16.31
CA SER A 43 -82.05 57.73 -15.59
C SER A 43 -82.12 57.53 -14.07
N PRO A 44 -81.21 58.11 -13.28
CA PRO A 44 -81.26 58.02 -11.81
C PRO A 44 -82.42 58.84 -11.22
N ASN A 45 -82.91 59.84 -11.94
CA ASN A 45 -83.95 60.75 -11.47
C ASN A 45 -85.14 60.73 -12.44
N THR A 46 -86.34 60.75 -11.87
CA THR A 46 -87.58 60.97 -12.61
C THR A 46 -88.42 62.00 -11.89
N VAL A 47 -88.95 62.96 -12.62
CA VAL A 47 -89.72 64.10 -12.09
C VAL A 47 -91.17 63.93 -12.50
N CYS A 48 -92.08 64.13 -11.56
CA CYS A 48 -93.51 64.17 -11.87
C CYS A 48 -93.79 65.47 -12.64
N GLN A 49 -94.32 65.36 -13.85
CA GLN A 49 -94.55 66.47 -14.77
C GLN A 49 -95.99 67.02 -14.66
N ALA A 50 -96.23 68.22 -15.18
CA ALA A 50 -97.51 68.91 -15.08
C ALA A 50 -98.65 68.20 -15.85
N ASP A 51 -98.30 67.25 -16.74
CA ASP A 51 -99.23 66.41 -17.50
C ASP A 51 -99.62 65.11 -16.77
N GLY A 52 -99.11 64.90 -15.54
CA GLY A 52 -99.35 63.69 -14.76
C GLY A 52 -98.49 62.49 -15.14
N SER A 53 -97.47 62.67 -16.00
CA SER A 53 -96.53 61.62 -16.39
C SER A 53 -95.17 61.77 -15.69
N TRP A 54 -94.39 60.68 -15.70
CA TRP A 54 -93.02 60.69 -15.19
C TRP A 54 -92.04 60.98 -16.32
N SER A 55 -91.09 61.88 -16.08
CA SER A 55 -90.12 62.30 -17.09
C SER A 55 -89.23 61.17 -17.61
N ASN A 56 -89.03 60.10 -16.82
CA ASN A 56 -88.26 58.92 -17.17
C ASN A 56 -88.94 57.64 -16.62
N PRO A 57 -88.84 56.50 -17.32
CA PRO A 57 -89.31 55.21 -16.81
C PRO A 57 -88.45 54.72 -15.62
N VAL A 58 -88.95 53.72 -14.88
CA VAL A 58 -88.20 53.08 -13.79
C VAL A 58 -86.96 52.40 -14.38
N PRO A 59 -85.74 52.71 -13.90
CA PRO A 59 -84.50 52.13 -14.41
C PRO A 59 -84.32 50.67 -13.96
N THR A 60 -83.41 49.94 -14.60
CA THR A 60 -83.09 48.55 -14.22
C THR A 60 -81.74 48.48 -13.50
N CYS A 61 -81.62 47.64 -12.48
CA CYS A 61 -80.36 47.38 -11.80
C CYS A 61 -79.70 46.13 -12.39
N ILE A 62 -78.66 46.31 -13.20
CA ILE A 62 -77.90 45.21 -13.83
C ILE A 62 -76.65 44.88 -13.02
N ARG A 63 -76.23 43.62 -13.02
CA ARG A 63 -75.02 43.19 -12.30
C ARG A 63 -73.79 43.96 -12.81
N LYS A 64 -72.91 44.38 -11.89
CA LYS A 64 -71.60 44.94 -12.26
C LYS A 64 -70.79 43.90 -13.02
N THR A 65 -70.10 44.35 -14.06
CA THR A 65 -69.17 43.54 -14.86
C THR A 65 -67.74 43.99 -14.58
N ILE A 66 -66.85 43.04 -14.28
CA ILE A 66 -65.42 43.34 -14.12
C ILE A 66 -64.75 43.32 -15.49
N LYS A 67 -64.03 44.39 -15.84
CA LYS A 67 -63.17 44.41 -17.03
C LYS A 67 -61.95 43.53 -16.77
N MET A 68 -61.73 42.50 -17.59
CA MET A 68 -60.52 41.70 -17.54
C MET A 68 -59.34 42.46 -18.16
N GLN A 69 -58.24 42.59 -17.42
CA GLN A 69 -56.93 42.88 -18.02
C GLN A 69 -56.26 41.52 -18.28
N ASN A 70 -56.02 41.23 -19.56
CA ASN A 70 -55.77 39.88 -20.03
C ASN A 70 -54.27 39.53 -19.94
N GLU A 71 -53.86 38.81 -18.89
CA GLU A 71 -52.47 38.32 -18.73
C GLU A 71 -52.39 36.78 -18.51
N SER A 72 -53.49 36.05 -18.73
CA SER A 72 -53.51 34.58 -18.61
C SER A 72 -53.06 33.91 -19.92
N ARG A 73 -52.23 32.85 -19.83
CA ARG A 73 -51.76 32.06 -20.99
C ARG A 73 -52.83 31.14 -21.60
N THR A 74 -53.96 30.96 -20.92
CA THR A 74 -55.15 30.24 -21.39
C THR A 74 -56.40 31.09 -21.14
N PRO A 75 -57.47 30.94 -21.96
CA PRO A 75 -58.74 31.60 -21.70
C PRO A 75 -59.31 31.10 -20.36
N PRO A 76 -59.55 32.00 -19.38
CA PRO A 76 -60.22 31.60 -18.16
C PRO A 76 -61.65 31.16 -18.45
N THR A 77 -62.16 30.21 -17.67
CA THR A 77 -63.50 29.64 -17.83
C THR A 77 -64.43 30.21 -16.77
N GLY A 78 -65.62 30.68 -17.17
CA GLY A 78 -66.61 31.29 -16.27
C GLY A 78 -67.12 32.65 -16.75
N SER A 79 -67.69 33.42 -15.83
CA SER A 79 -68.31 34.73 -16.08
C SER A 79 -67.73 35.80 -15.16
N ASN A 80 -67.76 37.05 -15.60
CA ASN A 80 -67.23 38.23 -14.90
C ASN A 80 -68.34 39.12 -14.31
N LEU A 81 -69.56 38.60 -14.15
CA LEU A 81 -70.68 39.30 -13.53
C LEU A 81 -70.68 39.14 -12.01
N TYR A 82 -71.19 40.13 -11.28
CA TYR A 82 -71.34 40.08 -9.82
C TYR A 82 -71.98 38.75 -9.35
N GLN A 83 -71.37 38.13 -8.33
CA GLN A 83 -71.67 36.79 -7.78
C GLN A 83 -71.22 35.59 -8.62
N ASP A 84 -70.80 35.78 -9.87
CA ASP A 84 -70.25 34.69 -10.67
C ASP A 84 -68.77 34.42 -10.31
N GLN A 85 -68.30 33.23 -10.69
CA GLN A 85 -66.93 32.78 -10.48
C GLN A 85 -66.18 32.58 -11.81
N MET A 86 -64.88 32.82 -11.76
CA MET A 86 -63.97 32.63 -12.88
C MET A 86 -62.79 31.75 -12.48
N THR A 87 -62.56 30.70 -13.28
CA THR A 87 -61.54 29.67 -13.03
C THR A 87 -60.38 29.83 -13.99
N PHE A 88 -59.17 29.81 -13.43
CA PHE A 88 -57.91 29.90 -14.15
C PHE A 88 -57.17 28.55 -14.11
N THR A 89 -56.60 28.15 -15.24
CA THR A 89 -55.80 26.92 -15.40
C THR A 89 -54.49 27.24 -16.11
N CYS A 90 -53.45 26.44 -15.89
CA CYS A 90 -52.16 26.62 -16.57
C CYS A 90 -51.91 25.52 -17.61
N ASN A 91 -51.09 25.84 -18.62
CA ASN A 91 -50.60 24.85 -19.59
C ASN A 91 -49.81 23.73 -18.90
N THR A 92 -49.71 22.58 -19.55
CA THR A 92 -48.89 21.44 -19.12
C THR A 92 -47.47 21.88 -18.77
N GLY A 93 -46.96 21.43 -17.61
CA GLY A 93 -45.64 21.81 -17.10
C GLY A 93 -45.58 23.13 -16.32
N TYR A 94 -46.69 23.85 -16.21
CA TYR A 94 -46.84 25.03 -15.38
C TYR A 94 -47.77 24.74 -14.19
N GLN A 95 -47.56 25.44 -13.08
CA GLN A 95 -48.38 25.39 -11.88
C GLN A 95 -48.99 26.77 -11.61
N LEU A 96 -50.23 26.76 -11.14
CA LEU A 96 -50.96 27.97 -10.79
C LEU A 96 -50.43 28.53 -9.46
N ASN A 97 -50.06 29.80 -9.46
CA ASN A 97 -49.59 30.52 -8.29
C ASN A 97 -50.61 31.61 -7.93
N GLY A 98 -51.48 31.31 -6.98
CA GLY A 98 -52.56 32.17 -6.51
C GLY A 98 -53.84 31.38 -6.23
N VAL A 99 -54.92 32.09 -5.91
CA VAL A 99 -56.23 31.50 -5.59
C VAL A 99 -57.06 31.38 -6.86
N SER A 100 -57.73 30.24 -7.03
CA SER A 100 -58.71 29.98 -8.09
C SER A 100 -59.74 28.98 -7.57
N PRO A 101 -61.05 29.15 -7.82
CA PRO A 101 -61.66 30.22 -8.63
C PRO A 101 -61.68 31.59 -7.93
N LEU A 102 -61.82 32.67 -8.73
CA LEU A 102 -62.02 34.04 -8.25
C LEU A 102 -63.50 34.42 -8.34
N THR A 103 -64.03 35.06 -7.30
CA THR A 103 -65.44 35.51 -7.26
C THR A 103 -65.52 37.01 -7.55
N CYS A 104 -66.49 37.42 -8.37
CA CYS A 104 -66.77 38.83 -8.66
C CYS A 104 -67.51 39.50 -7.49
N GLN A 105 -66.89 40.51 -6.86
CA GLN A 105 -67.42 41.18 -5.67
C GLN A 105 -68.28 42.40 -6.01
N ALA A 106 -69.10 42.83 -5.04
CA ALA A 106 -70.04 43.95 -5.17
C ALA A 106 -69.34 45.31 -5.44
N THR A 107 -68.06 45.39 -5.07
CA THR A 107 -67.14 46.50 -5.31
C THR A 107 -66.75 46.64 -6.78
N GLY A 108 -66.95 45.62 -7.61
CA GLY A 108 -66.46 45.57 -8.99
C GLY A 108 -64.99 45.13 -9.09
N THR A 109 -64.49 44.41 -8.10
CA THR A 109 -63.14 43.82 -8.06
C THR A 109 -63.21 42.31 -7.85
N TRP A 110 -62.15 41.60 -8.23
CA TRP A 110 -62.01 40.18 -7.94
C TRP A 110 -61.74 39.95 -6.44
N SER A 111 -62.19 38.80 -5.93
CA SER A 111 -61.96 38.41 -4.53
C SER A 111 -60.48 38.26 -4.16
N ASN A 112 -59.61 37.99 -5.13
CA ASN A 112 -58.16 37.96 -4.98
C ASN A 112 -57.49 38.49 -6.27
N PRO A 113 -56.19 38.82 -6.25
CA PRO A 113 -55.43 39.12 -7.46
C PRO A 113 -55.46 37.95 -8.47
N ILE A 114 -55.37 38.28 -9.77
CA ILE A 114 -55.34 37.27 -10.84
C ILE A 114 -54.13 36.34 -10.64
N PRO A 115 -54.33 35.00 -10.61
CA PRO A 115 -53.24 34.05 -10.39
C PRO A 115 -52.28 34.00 -11.59
N THR A 116 -51.01 33.71 -11.33
CA THR A 116 -49.95 33.63 -12.35
C THR A 116 -49.52 32.18 -12.60
N CYS A 117 -49.11 31.85 -13.83
CA CYS A 117 -48.57 30.52 -14.13
C CYS A 117 -47.04 30.51 -14.05
N LYS A 118 -46.47 29.76 -13.12
CA LYS A 118 -45.02 29.55 -12.99
C LYS A 118 -44.64 28.15 -13.47
N PRO A 119 -43.48 27.95 -14.11
CA PRO A 119 -43.04 26.61 -14.49
C PRO A 119 -42.86 25.73 -13.25
N ARG A 120 -43.25 24.47 -13.35
CA ARG A 120 -43.02 23.48 -12.27
C ARG A 120 -41.54 23.32 -12.01
N GLN A 121 -41.18 23.14 -10.74
CA GLN A 121 -39.80 23.01 -10.29
C GLN A 121 -39.52 21.56 -9.98
N CYS A 122 -38.48 21.00 -10.60
CA CYS A 122 -37.95 19.71 -10.26
C CYS A 122 -37.05 19.79 -9.01
N PRO A 123 -36.88 18.69 -8.26
CA PRO A 123 -35.95 18.63 -7.13
C PRO A 123 -34.54 19.09 -7.52
N ALA A 124 -33.83 19.75 -6.62
CA ALA A 124 -32.45 20.12 -6.87
C ALA A 124 -31.57 18.86 -7.01
N LEU A 125 -30.91 18.73 -8.16
CA LEU A 125 -29.91 17.69 -8.38
C LEU A 125 -28.60 18.08 -7.70
N THR A 126 -27.76 17.11 -7.37
CA THR A 126 -26.37 17.31 -6.94
C THR A 126 -25.42 16.64 -7.92
N ALA A 127 -24.17 17.10 -7.99
CA ALA A 127 -23.17 16.38 -8.76
C ALA A 127 -22.93 14.99 -8.13
N PRO A 128 -22.75 13.93 -8.94
CA PRO A 128 -22.39 12.62 -8.43
C PRO A 128 -20.97 12.65 -7.83
N THR A 129 -20.71 11.77 -6.86
CA THR A 129 -19.36 11.58 -6.32
C THR A 129 -18.38 11.25 -7.46
N ASN A 130 -17.22 11.91 -7.49
CA ASN A 130 -16.24 11.80 -8.58
C ASN A 130 -16.77 12.24 -9.96
N GLY A 131 -17.70 13.18 -9.99
CA GLY A 131 -18.16 13.82 -11.22
C GLY A 131 -18.61 15.26 -11.01
N ALA A 132 -19.05 15.87 -12.10
CA ALA A 132 -19.53 17.24 -12.15
C ALA A 132 -20.89 17.31 -12.85
N ARG A 133 -21.66 18.34 -12.51
CA ARG A 133 -22.90 18.69 -13.20
C ARG A 133 -22.74 19.99 -13.98
N THR A 134 -23.41 20.09 -15.11
CA THR A 134 -23.43 21.27 -15.98
C THR A 134 -24.87 21.57 -16.39
N PRO A 135 -25.44 22.74 -16.05
CA PRO A 135 -24.84 23.84 -15.29
C PRO A 135 -24.56 23.50 -13.81
N SER A 136 -23.50 24.06 -13.23
CA SER A 136 -23.17 23.90 -11.80
C SER A 136 -24.15 24.62 -10.87
N THR A 137 -24.82 25.65 -11.39
CA THR A 137 -25.88 26.44 -10.75
C THR A 137 -26.92 26.79 -11.81
N GLY A 138 -28.21 26.67 -11.49
CA GLY A 138 -29.27 27.00 -12.44
C GLY A 138 -30.67 26.71 -11.88
N SER A 139 -31.69 27.25 -12.55
CA SER A 139 -33.09 26.92 -12.28
C SER A 139 -33.36 25.44 -12.62
N ASN A 140 -34.26 24.78 -11.89
CA ASN A 140 -34.71 23.41 -12.17
C ASN A 140 -36.14 23.42 -12.71
N SER A 141 -36.47 24.44 -13.50
CA SER A 141 -37.80 24.61 -14.08
C SER A 141 -38.06 23.62 -15.22
N TYR A 142 -39.33 23.31 -15.45
CA TYR A 142 -39.82 22.56 -16.61
C TYR A 142 -39.07 22.97 -17.89
N THR A 143 -38.65 21.98 -18.68
CA THR A 143 -37.78 22.05 -19.89
C THR A 143 -36.28 22.24 -19.67
N ASN A 144 -35.83 22.60 -18.45
CA ASN A 144 -34.39 22.72 -18.19
C ASN A 144 -33.70 21.36 -18.29
N THR A 145 -32.47 21.40 -18.80
CA THR A 145 -31.64 20.22 -19.03
C THR A 145 -30.31 20.35 -18.27
N THR A 146 -29.89 19.28 -17.60
CA THR A 146 -28.64 19.19 -16.83
C THR A 146 -27.83 18.00 -17.27
N SER A 147 -26.59 18.24 -17.66
CA SER A 147 -25.62 17.22 -18.07
C SER A 147 -24.71 16.84 -16.91
N PHE A 148 -24.20 15.62 -16.96
CA PHE A 148 -23.23 15.08 -15.99
C PHE A 148 -21.99 14.56 -16.70
N THR A 149 -20.84 14.79 -16.08
CA THR A 149 -19.53 14.28 -16.50
C THR A 149 -18.83 13.65 -15.30
N CYS A 150 -17.91 12.71 -15.55
CA CYS A 150 -17.10 12.11 -14.49
C CYS A 150 -15.68 12.68 -14.50
N ASN A 151 -15.04 12.66 -13.34
CA ASN A 151 -13.63 13.02 -13.18
C ASN A 151 -12.73 12.05 -13.97
N ALA A 152 -11.49 12.45 -14.22
CA ALA A 152 -10.50 11.59 -14.86
C ALA A 152 -10.37 10.25 -14.11
N GLY A 153 -10.34 9.13 -14.85
CA GLY A 153 -10.29 7.79 -14.25
C GLY A 153 -11.64 7.23 -13.80
N TYR A 154 -12.75 7.92 -14.07
CA TYR A 154 -14.10 7.44 -13.80
C TYR A 154 -14.93 7.36 -15.10
N ILE A 155 -15.87 6.43 -15.14
CA ILE A 155 -16.81 6.20 -16.24
C ILE A 155 -18.22 6.56 -15.77
N LEU A 156 -18.95 7.29 -16.64
CA LEU A 156 -20.33 7.67 -16.40
C LEU A 156 -21.26 6.47 -16.70
N ASN A 157 -21.99 6.01 -15.69
CA ASN A 157 -23.00 4.97 -15.84
C ASN A 157 -24.39 5.56 -15.61
N GLY A 158 -25.22 5.52 -16.63
CA GLY A 158 -26.58 6.08 -16.62
C GLY A 158 -26.80 7.06 -17.75
N VAL A 159 -27.97 7.71 -17.73
CA VAL A 159 -28.40 8.64 -18.78
C VAL A 159 -27.95 10.06 -18.45
N SER A 160 -27.38 10.73 -19.45
CA SER A 160 -27.01 12.14 -19.41
C SER A 160 -27.19 12.71 -20.83
N PRO A 161 -27.87 13.85 -21.01
CA PRO A 161 -28.38 14.75 -19.97
C PRO A 161 -29.75 14.36 -19.41
N LEU A 162 -30.13 14.97 -18.28
CA LEU A 162 -31.45 14.86 -17.64
C LEU A 162 -32.30 16.10 -17.92
N THR A 163 -33.60 15.91 -18.18
CA THR A 163 -34.54 17.01 -18.50
C THR A 163 -35.69 17.04 -17.49
N CYS A 164 -36.04 18.24 -17.00
CA CYS A 164 -37.16 18.44 -16.08
C CYS A 164 -38.49 18.33 -16.82
N ARG A 165 -39.32 17.35 -16.42
CA ARG A 165 -40.59 17.00 -17.07
C ARG A 165 -41.76 17.80 -16.53
N ALA A 166 -42.89 17.70 -17.22
CA ALA A 166 -44.10 18.48 -16.95
C ALA A 166 -44.81 18.11 -15.65
N ASP A 167 -44.49 16.96 -15.07
CA ASP A 167 -44.96 16.48 -13.77
C ASP A 167 -44.13 17.04 -12.59
N GLY A 168 -43.02 17.73 -12.87
CA GLY A 168 -42.07 18.17 -11.85
C GLY A 168 -41.04 17.11 -11.45
N SER A 169 -40.87 16.05 -12.24
CA SER A 169 -39.82 15.03 -12.05
C SER A 169 -38.71 15.13 -13.10
N TRP A 170 -37.53 14.61 -12.80
CA TRP A 170 -36.44 14.51 -13.77
C TRP A 170 -36.62 13.30 -14.68
N SER A 171 -36.11 13.39 -15.91
CA SER A 171 -36.29 12.34 -16.91
C SER A 171 -35.73 10.98 -16.51
N ASN A 172 -34.66 10.97 -15.72
CA ASN A 172 -34.07 9.80 -15.08
C ASN A 172 -33.46 10.22 -13.73
N THR A 173 -32.88 9.26 -13.01
CA THR A 173 -32.09 9.50 -11.79
C THR A 173 -30.69 10.01 -12.14
N VAL A 174 -30.02 10.66 -11.17
CA VAL A 174 -28.63 11.12 -11.31
C VAL A 174 -27.71 9.92 -11.64
N PRO A 175 -26.86 10.00 -12.69
CA PRO A 175 -25.96 8.92 -13.07
C PRO A 175 -24.82 8.74 -12.05
N THR A 176 -24.19 7.56 -12.06
CA THR A 176 -23.09 7.22 -11.14
C THR A 176 -21.74 7.19 -11.85
N CYS A 177 -20.71 7.76 -11.22
CA CYS A 177 -19.33 7.67 -11.70
C CYS A 177 -18.59 6.52 -11.01
N THR A 178 -18.27 5.45 -11.75
CA THR A 178 -17.50 4.31 -11.22
C THR A 178 -16.06 4.35 -11.74
N ARG A 179 -15.12 3.78 -10.99
CA ARG A 179 -13.70 3.74 -11.37
C ARG A 179 -13.55 2.98 -12.70
N ARG A 180 -12.74 3.51 -13.61
CA ARG A 180 -12.37 2.86 -14.87
C ARG A 180 -11.57 1.59 -14.59
N GLN A 181 -11.86 0.53 -15.31
CA GLN A 181 -11.12 -0.73 -15.21
C GLN A 181 -9.93 -0.71 -16.17
N CYS A 182 -8.74 -1.11 -15.68
CA CYS A 182 -7.54 -1.25 -16.50
C CYS A 182 -7.51 -2.57 -17.27
N THR A 183 -6.99 -2.50 -18.49
CA THR A 183 -6.81 -3.65 -19.39
C THR A 183 -5.38 -3.71 -19.92
N PRO A 184 -4.77 -4.90 -20.06
CA PRO A 184 -5.31 -6.22 -19.70
C PRO A 184 -5.33 -6.46 -18.19
N ALA A 185 -6.05 -7.50 -17.76
CA ALA A 185 -5.95 -8.00 -16.39
C ALA A 185 -4.53 -8.56 -16.16
N LEU A 186 -3.87 -8.11 -15.10
CA LEU A 186 -2.51 -8.54 -14.79
C LEU A 186 -2.53 -9.94 -14.14
N THR A 187 -1.63 -10.80 -14.61
CA THR A 187 -1.35 -12.11 -14.01
C THR A 187 0.05 -12.13 -13.41
N ALA A 188 0.30 -13.06 -12.49
CA ALA A 188 1.65 -13.25 -11.96
C ALA A 188 2.60 -13.72 -13.07
N PRO A 189 3.81 -13.15 -13.18
CA PRO A 189 4.81 -13.64 -14.12
C PRO A 189 5.28 -15.04 -13.73
N ALA A 190 5.83 -15.79 -14.69
CA ALA A 190 6.46 -17.09 -14.42
C ALA A 190 7.54 -16.94 -13.34
N ASN A 191 7.53 -17.82 -12.34
CA ASN A 191 8.41 -17.74 -11.17
C ASN A 191 8.30 -16.44 -10.37
N GLY A 192 7.15 -15.76 -10.43
CA GLY A 192 6.83 -14.60 -9.62
C GLY A 192 5.48 -14.70 -8.95
N ILE A 193 5.26 -13.75 -8.05
CA ILE A 193 4.09 -13.59 -7.20
C ILE A 193 3.52 -12.21 -7.49
N ARG A 194 2.19 -12.16 -7.56
CA ARG A 194 1.41 -10.92 -7.70
C ARG A 194 0.60 -10.70 -6.42
N THR A 195 0.64 -9.48 -5.89
CA THR A 195 -0.10 -9.07 -4.69
C THR A 195 -0.96 -7.84 -4.99
N PRO A 196 -2.29 -7.89 -4.80
CA PRO A 196 -3.09 -9.08 -4.41
C PRO A 196 -3.11 -10.14 -5.53
N SER A 197 -3.38 -11.40 -5.19
CA SER A 197 -3.32 -12.53 -6.15
C SER A 197 -4.38 -12.47 -7.24
N THR A 198 -5.55 -11.89 -6.94
CA THR A 198 -6.67 -11.67 -7.88
C THR A 198 -7.27 -10.27 -7.70
N GLY A 199 -8.07 -9.81 -8.66
CA GLY A 199 -8.75 -8.51 -8.60
C GLY A 199 -7.82 -7.29 -8.70
N SER A 200 -8.22 -6.15 -8.12
CA SER A 200 -7.42 -4.92 -8.02
C SER A 200 -6.99 -4.33 -9.37
N ASN A 201 -7.95 -4.06 -10.26
CA ASN A 201 -7.75 -3.56 -11.62
C ASN A 201 -8.58 -2.29 -11.92
N LEU A 202 -8.95 -1.52 -10.89
CA LEU A 202 -9.69 -0.26 -11.03
C LEU A 202 -8.76 0.94 -10.87
N TYR A 203 -9.09 2.09 -11.46
CA TYR A 203 -8.27 3.31 -11.44
C TYR A 203 -7.78 3.68 -10.03
N GLN A 204 -6.46 3.79 -9.82
CA GLN A 204 -5.73 3.95 -8.54
C GLN A 204 -5.44 2.66 -7.77
N ASP A 205 -5.90 1.50 -8.23
CA ASP A 205 -5.47 0.22 -7.66
C ASP A 205 -3.99 0.00 -7.98
N THR A 206 -3.29 -0.57 -7.01
CA THR A 206 -1.87 -0.88 -7.10
C THR A 206 -1.66 -2.37 -7.00
N VAL A 207 -0.82 -2.92 -7.88
CA VAL A 207 -0.45 -4.33 -7.91
C VAL A 207 1.06 -4.43 -7.74
N THR A 208 1.51 -5.20 -6.76
CA THR A 208 2.94 -5.42 -6.49
C THR A 208 3.36 -6.79 -6.99
N PHE A 209 4.54 -6.87 -7.60
CA PHE A 209 5.17 -8.10 -8.06
C PHE A 209 6.45 -8.38 -7.29
N SER A 210 6.69 -9.65 -7.00
CA SER A 210 7.92 -10.15 -6.42
C SER A 210 8.31 -11.46 -7.09
N CYS A 211 9.58 -11.82 -7.10
CA CYS A 211 10.02 -13.10 -7.66
C CYS A 211 10.14 -14.18 -6.59
N ASN A 212 9.99 -15.44 -6.99
CA ASN A 212 10.25 -16.60 -6.15
C ASN A 212 11.75 -16.66 -5.81
N SER A 213 12.10 -17.42 -4.77
CA SER A 213 13.50 -17.64 -4.38
C SER A 213 14.33 -18.17 -5.56
N GLY A 214 15.51 -17.58 -5.78
CA GLY A 214 16.39 -17.92 -6.90
C GLY A 214 16.06 -17.20 -8.21
N TYR A 215 15.12 -16.25 -8.18
CA TYR A 215 14.79 -15.40 -9.32
C TYR A 215 14.92 -13.92 -8.96
N VAL A 216 15.35 -13.11 -9.92
CA VAL A 216 15.54 -11.66 -9.81
C VAL A 216 14.48 -10.95 -10.64
N LEU A 217 13.86 -9.94 -10.05
CA LEU A 217 12.83 -9.13 -10.71
C LEU A 217 13.48 -8.12 -11.67
N SER A 218 13.03 -8.14 -12.92
CA SER A 218 13.43 -7.21 -13.96
C SER A 218 12.21 -6.44 -14.46
N GLY A 219 12.19 -5.13 -14.20
CA GLY A 219 11.08 -4.22 -14.47
C GLY A 219 10.53 -3.58 -13.19
N ASP A 220 9.37 -2.94 -13.31
CA ASP A 220 8.74 -2.25 -12.18
C ASP A 220 8.01 -3.23 -11.26
N ALA A 221 8.37 -3.21 -9.97
CA ALA A 221 7.73 -4.06 -8.97
C ALA A 221 6.31 -3.58 -8.62
N LEU A 222 5.97 -2.31 -8.85
CA LEU A 222 4.68 -1.71 -8.49
C LEU A 222 4.01 -1.12 -9.72
N LEU A 223 2.88 -1.70 -10.12
CA LEU A 223 2.05 -1.20 -11.22
C LEU A 223 0.79 -0.54 -10.66
N THR A 224 0.47 0.66 -11.16
CA THR A 224 -0.72 1.41 -10.78
C THR A 224 -1.68 1.54 -11.96
N CYS A 225 -2.97 1.31 -11.73
CA CYS A 225 -3.99 1.50 -12.75
C CYS A 225 -4.28 2.99 -12.97
N GLN A 226 -4.08 3.47 -14.19
CA GLN A 226 -4.13 4.88 -14.56
C GLN A 226 -5.53 5.33 -15.02
N ALA A 227 -5.70 6.65 -15.13
CA ALA A 227 -6.98 7.29 -15.43
C ALA A 227 -7.53 6.98 -16.84
N ASP A 228 -6.64 6.62 -17.76
CA ASP A 228 -6.94 6.24 -19.14
C ASP A 228 -7.35 4.76 -19.28
N GLY A 229 -7.20 3.95 -18.23
CA GLY A 229 -7.49 2.51 -18.24
C GLY A 229 -6.30 1.66 -18.65
N THR A 230 -5.08 2.21 -18.61
CA THR A 230 -3.84 1.48 -18.81
C THR A 230 -3.07 1.32 -17.50
N TRP A 231 -2.16 0.36 -17.46
CA TRP A 231 -1.24 0.21 -16.33
C TRP A 231 -0.04 1.14 -16.48
N SER A 232 0.55 1.57 -15.36
CA SER A 232 1.74 2.45 -15.35
C SER A 232 2.95 1.88 -16.06
N SER A 233 3.03 0.55 -16.16
CA SER A 233 4.12 -0.18 -16.80
C SER A 233 3.62 -1.56 -17.26
N THR A 234 4.49 -2.35 -17.87
CA THR A 234 4.23 -3.74 -18.24
C THR A 234 4.56 -4.69 -17.09
N VAL A 235 4.00 -5.90 -17.11
CA VAL A 235 4.29 -6.92 -16.08
C VAL A 235 5.80 -7.23 -16.09
N PRO A 236 6.48 -7.20 -14.93
CA PRO A 236 7.91 -7.48 -14.85
C PRO A 236 8.20 -8.96 -15.11
N THR A 237 9.47 -9.27 -15.40
CA THR A 237 9.94 -10.64 -15.61
C THR A 237 10.78 -11.11 -14.44
N CYS A 238 10.71 -12.41 -14.14
CA CYS A 238 11.53 -13.07 -13.12
C CYS A 238 12.53 -13.99 -13.80
N SER A 239 13.80 -13.58 -13.85
CA SER A 239 14.90 -14.37 -14.44
C SER A 239 15.68 -15.10 -13.34
N SER A 240 16.17 -16.31 -13.63
CA SER A 240 16.93 -17.08 -12.64
C SER A 240 18.29 -16.45 -12.35
N VAL A 241 18.73 -16.55 -11.10
CA VAL A 241 20.09 -16.16 -10.70
C VAL A 241 21.13 -17.02 -11.43
N GLN A 242 22.28 -16.44 -11.75
CA GLN A 242 23.37 -17.11 -12.45
C GLN A 242 24.52 -17.38 -11.46
N CYS A 243 24.92 -18.64 -11.36
CA CYS A 243 26.12 -19.05 -10.64
C CYS A 243 27.38 -18.90 -11.52
N PRO A 244 28.59 -18.84 -10.91
CA PRO A 244 29.85 -18.81 -11.66
C PRO A 244 29.93 -19.97 -12.66
N ALA A 245 30.36 -19.71 -13.88
CA ALA A 245 30.48 -20.75 -14.90
C ALA A 245 31.49 -21.83 -14.46
N LEU A 246 31.05 -23.09 -14.48
CA LEU A 246 31.90 -24.23 -14.12
C LEU A 246 32.69 -24.72 -15.34
N THR A 247 33.93 -25.14 -15.10
CA THR A 247 34.79 -25.80 -16.09
C THR A 247 35.08 -27.23 -15.64
N ALA A 248 35.28 -28.12 -16.62
CA ALA A 248 35.58 -29.52 -16.34
C ALA A 248 36.94 -29.63 -15.61
N PRO A 249 37.04 -30.44 -14.54
CA PRO A 249 38.29 -30.66 -13.84
C PRO A 249 39.28 -31.41 -14.75
N ALA A 250 40.58 -31.26 -14.48
CA ALA A 250 41.60 -32.01 -15.22
C ALA A 250 41.41 -33.52 -15.02
N ASN A 251 41.42 -34.29 -16.11
CA ASN A 251 41.10 -35.73 -16.15
C ASN A 251 39.68 -36.06 -15.69
N GLY A 252 38.71 -35.19 -16.01
CA GLY A 252 37.31 -35.42 -15.77
C GLY A 252 36.41 -34.60 -16.70
N LEU A 253 35.11 -34.85 -16.58
CA LEU A 253 34.04 -34.27 -17.36
C LEU A 253 32.99 -33.68 -16.41
N LEU A 254 32.19 -32.73 -16.93
CA LEU A 254 30.99 -32.25 -16.27
C LEU A 254 29.79 -32.36 -17.22
N SER A 255 28.62 -32.62 -16.66
CA SER A 255 27.36 -32.72 -17.41
C SER A 255 26.19 -32.19 -16.59
N PRO A 256 25.30 -31.36 -17.17
CA PRO A 256 25.36 -30.78 -18.52
C PRO A 256 26.37 -29.61 -18.63
N ARG A 257 27.02 -29.48 -19.80
CA ARG A 257 27.98 -28.39 -20.05
C ARG A 257 27.27 -27.04 -20.19
N GLY A 258 27.76 -26.03 -19.48
CA GLY A 258 27.27 -24.65 -19.58
C GLY A 258 26.02 -24.35 -18.76
N ALA A 259 25.49 -25.32 -18.00
CA ALA A 259 24.40 -25.05 -17.07
C ALA A 259 24.92 -24.33 -15.82
N ASN A 260 24.44 -23.11 -15.59
CA ASN A 260 24.82 -22.29 -14.45
C ASN A 260 23.68 -21.42 -13.91
N SER A 261 22.42 -21.68 -14.31
CA SER A 261 21.25 -20.93 -13.89
C SER A 261 20.46 -21.70 -12.84
N TYR A 262 19.94 -21.04 -11.80
CA TYR A 262 19.11 -21.72 -10.80
C TYR A 262 17.85 -22.35 -11.45
N PRO A 263 17.47 -23.60 -11.15
CA PRO A 263 18.06 -24.55 -10.19
C PRO A 263 18.92 -25.65 -10.86
N ALA A 264 19.93 -25.27 -11.66
CA ALA A 264 20.78 -26.22 -12.36
C ALA A 264 21.61 -27.09 -11.42
N GLU A 265 21.72 -28.36 -11.78
CA GLU A 265 22.61 -29.34 -11.16
C GLU A 265 23.63 -29.82 -12.19
N VAL A 266 24.89 -29.86 -11.80
CA VAL A 266 26.02 -30.27 -12.65
C VAL A 266 26.75 -31.42 -11.98
N THR A 267 26.80 -32.56 -12.67
CA THR A 267 27.48 -33.78 -12.21
C THR A 267 28.89 -33.85 -12.78
N PHE A 268 29.86 -34.22 -11.94
CA PHE A 268 31.26 -34.42 -12.31
C PHE A 268 31.61 -35.90 -12.37
N THR A 269 32.33 -36.30 -13.41
CA THR A 269 32.86 -37.66 -13.57
C THR A 269 34.35 -37.60 -13.86
N CYS A 270 35.13 -38.55 -13.35
CA CYS A 270 36.56 -38.64 -13.64
C CYS A 270 36.84 -39.65 -14.76
N ASP A 271 37.92 -39.42 -15.49
CA ASP A 271 38.42 -40.34 -16.50
C ASP A 271 38.92 -41.64 -15.86
N GLN A 272 39.05 -42.70 -16.66
CA GLN A 272 39.50 -44.02 -16.21
C GLN A 272 40.86 -43.94 -15.49
N GLY A 273 40.99 -44.58 -14.31
CA GLY A 273 42.19 -44.55 -13.47
C GLY A 273 42.26 -43.39 -12.47
N TYR A 274 41.28 -42.47 -12.48
CA TYR A 274 41.16 -41.38 -11.52
C TYR A 274 39.91 -41.56 -10.64
N ARG A 275 40.02 -41.18 -9.37
CA ARG A 275 38.87 -41.08 -8.45
C ARG A 275 38.48 -39.63 -8.24
N LEU A 276 37.18 -39.37 -8.13
CA LEU A 276 36.64 -38.07 -7.77
C LEU A 276 36.92 -37.80 -6.29
N VAL A 277 37.48 -36.63 -5.99
CA VAL A 277 37.67 -36.13 -4.62
C VAL A 277 36.94 -34.80 -4.50
N GLY A 278 35.84 -34.80 -3.74
CA GLY A 278 34.94 -33.65 -3.58
C GLY A 278 33.49 -34.04 -3.85
N ALA A 279 32.63 -33.03 -4.06
CA ALA A 279 31.22 -33.22 -4.38
C ALA A 279 31.03 -33.81 -5.80
N GLU A 280 30.21 -34.86 -5.93
CA GLU A 280 29.83 -35.43 -7.22
C GLU A 280 28.88 -34.53 -8.01
N VAL A 281 28.00 -33.82 -7.30
CA VAL A 281 26.99 -32.93 -7.89
C VAL A 281 27.10 -31.55 -7.25
N LEU A 282 27.24 -30.53 -8.08
CA LEU A 282 27.11 -29.12 -7.68
C LEU A 282 25.73 -28.60 -8.07
N ALA A 283 25.02 -28.02 -7.12
CA ALA A 283 23.72 -27.39 -7.32
C ALA A 283 23.84 -25.86 -7.22
N CYS A 284 23.35 -25.14 -8.23
CA CYS A 284 23.30 -23.68 -8.21
C CYS A 284 22.21 -23.26 -7.22
N GLN A 285 22.58 -22.45 -6.22
CA GLN A 285 21.67 -22.04 -5.15
C GLN A 285 21.02 -20.68 -5.46
N ALA A 286 19.94 -20.39 -4.75
CA ALA A 286 19.18 -19.14 -4.90
C ALA A 286 19.99 -17.86 -4.58
N ASN A 287 21.13 -17.98 -3.88
CA ASN A 287 22.06 -16.89 -3.59
C ASN A 287 23.06 -16.61 -4.73
N GLY A 288 22.97 -17.34 -5.86
CA GLY A 288 23.91 -17.21 -6.98
C GLY A 288 25.26 -17.88 -6.76
N MET A 289 25.37 -18.79 -5.79
CA MET A 289 26.58 -19.57 -5.50
C MET A 289 26.33 -21.08 -5.65
N TRP A 290 27.39 -21.83 -5.94
CA TRP A 290 27.35 -23.29 -5.88
C TRP A 290 27.37 -23.76 -4.43
N ASN A 291 26.71 -24.88 -4.15
CA ASN A 291 26.67 -25.49 -2.81
C ASN A 291 28.03 -25.99 -2.30
N ASP A 292 28.99 -26.25 -3.20
CA ASP A 292 30.35 -26.68 -2.88
C ASP A 292 31.34 -26.18 -3.95
N SER A 293 32.62 -26.49 -3.76
CA SER A 293 33.73 -26.23 -4.68
C SER A 293 33.90 -27.32 -5.75
N VAL A 294 34.53 -26.97 -6.87
CA VAL A 294 34.78 -27.90 -7.99
C VAL A 294 35.64 -29.09 -7.53
N PRO A 295 35.22 -30.35 -7.76
CA PRO A 295 35.96 -31.52 -7.33
C PRO A 295 37.24 -31.74 -8.15
N VAL A 296 38.17 -32.54 -7.61
CA VAL A 296 39.45 -32.86 -8.27
C VAL A 296 39.57 -34.35 -8.56
N CYS A 297 39.97 -34.71 -9.78
CA CYS A 297 40.26 -36.09 -10.15
C CYS A 297 41.69 -36.47 -9.76
N ARG A 298 41.85 -37.43 -8.82
CA ARG A 298 43.16 -37.91 -8.36
C ARG A 298 43.46 -39.32 -8.89
N PHE A 299 44.66 -39.50 -9.41
CA PHE A 299 45.12 -40.81 -9.89
C PHE A 299 45.04 -41.86 -8.76
N THR A 300 44.61 -43.06 -9.13
CA THR A 300 44.53 -44.20 -8.21
C THR A 300 45.69 -45.16 -8.47
N ILE A 301 46.49 -45.43 -7.44
CA ILE A 301 47.52 -46.48 -7.49
C ILE A 301 46.79 -47.81 -7.28
N PRO A 302 46.90 -48.80 -8.19
CA PRO A 302 46.30 -50.11 -7.98
C PRO A 302 46.90 -50.78 -6.73
N PRO A 303 46.11 -51.49 -5.89
CA PRO A 303 46.62 -52.11 -4.67
C PRO A 303 47.35 -53.41 -5.01
N PRO A 304 48.69 -53.38 -5.18
CA PRO A 304 49.50 -54.34 -4.44
C PRO A 304 50.92 -53.81 -4.12
N LEU A 305 51.09 -52.76 -3.30
CA LEU A 305 52.43 -52.37 -2.78
C LEU A 305 52.44 -51.89 -1.31
N LEU A 306 51.34 -52.04 -0.55
CA LEU A 306 51.21 -51.55 0.84
C LEU A 306 51.44 -52.62 1.92
N LEU A 307 52.30 -53.60 1.68
CA LEU A 307 52.71 -54.58 2.69
C LEU A 307 54.22 -54.61 2.73
N GLN A 308 54.89 -53.80 3.56
CA GLN A 308 56.17 -54.07 4.28
C GLN A 308 56.62 -52.86 5.16
N ALA A 309 55.72 -52.10 5.77
CA ALA A 309 56.12 -50.97 6.63
C ALA A 309 55.39 -50.95 7.97
N SER A 310 55.61 -51.97 8.80
CA SER A 310 55.36 -51.85 10.24
C SER A 310 56.32 -52.75 11.01
N LEU A 311 56.82 -52.19 12.12
CA LEU A 311 57.90 -52.67 13.01
C LEU A 311 59.28 -52.15 12.63
N TRP A 312 59.70 -51.03 13.24
CA TRP A 312 60.97 -50.88 13.97
C TRP A 312 60.87 -49.69 14.93
N SER A 313 61.21 -49.93 16.19
CA SER A 313 61.21 -48.95 17.29
C SER A 313 62.54 -48.21 17.33
N LEU A 314 62.49 -46.90 17.55
CA LEU A 314 63.63 -46.00 17.71
C LEU A 314 64.24 -46.13 19.12
N CYS A 315 65.57 -46.21 19.19
CA CYS A 315 66.33 -45.84 20.38
C CYS A 315 67.49 -44.92 19.96
N THR A 316 67.52 -43.74 20.55
CA THR A 316 68.55 -42.72 20.38
C THR A 316 69.59 -42.86 21.50
N SER A 317 70.88 -42.82 21.16
CA SER A 317 71.91 -42.50 22.14
C SER A 317 72.97 -41.57 21.54
N SER A 318 73.12 -40.45 22.24
CA SER A 318 74.03 -39.33 22.03
C SER A 318 75.50 -39.73 22.07
N THR A 319 76.28 -39.29 21.09
CA THR A 319 77.64 -38.75 21.31
C THR A 319 78.00 -37.75 20.22
N ARG A 320 78.68 -36.67 20.62
CA ARG A 320 78.95 -35.45 19.87
C ARG A 320 80.07 -35.66 18.83
N SER A 321 79.72 -36.17 17.65
CA SER A 321 80.29 -35.81 16.33
C SER A 321 79.46 -36.52 15.25
N GLN A 322 79.21 -35.87 14.12
CA GLN A 322 78.11 -36.15 13.16
C GLN A 322 78.18 -37.52 12.43
N ALA A 323 77.92 -38.62 13.12
CA ALA A 323 77.60 -39.91 12.49
C ALA A 323 76.79 -40.79 13.44
N THR A 324 75.50 -41.01 13.13
CA THR A 324 74.70 -42.04 13.81
C THR A 324 75.04 -43.40 13.20
N ILE A 325 75.86 -44.19 13.88
CA ILE A 325 76.23 -45.55 13.46
C ILE A 325 75.19 -46.52 14.04
N LEU A 326 74.39 -47.16 13.18
CA LEU A 326 73.56 -48.32 13.55
C LEU A 326 74.38 -49.60 13.39
N CYS A 327 74.94 -50.08 14.50
CA CYS A 327 75.54 -51.42 14.56
C CYS A 327 74.48 -52.46 14.94
N PHE A 328 74.21 -53.43 14.06
CA PHE A 328 73.51 -54.66 14.46
C PHE A 328 74.51 -55.61 15.13
N PHE A 329 74.35 -55.89 16.43
CA PHE A 329 75.05 -56.98 17.10
C PHE A 329 74.16 -58.23 17.19
N ARG A 330 74.69 -59.36 16.71
CA ARG A 330 74.12 -60.71 16.84
C ARG A 330 74.48 -61.31 18.20
N THR A 331 73.64 -62.18 18.75
CA THR A 331 74.09 -63.21 19.71
C THR A 331 74.46 -64.49 18.97
N ILE A 332 75.73 -64.90 19.02
CA ILE A 332 76.16 -66.29 18.81
C ILE A 332 76.85 -66.74 20.10
N PHE A 333 76.47 -67.92 20.60
CA PHE A 333 77.16 -68.62 21.68
C PHE A 333 78.42 -69.33 21.14
N GLN A 334 79.58 -69.06 21.79
CA GLN A 334 80.90 -69.73 21.83
C GLN A 334 81.34 -70.65 20.67
N ARG A 335 82.60 -70.68 20.18
CA ARG A 335 83.93 -70.57 20.81
C ARG A 335 84.96 -70.40 19.66
N SER A 336 86.04 -69.67 19.91
CA SER A 336 87.23 -69.49 19.06
C SER A 336 87.13 -68.57 17.82
N ARG A 337 87.87 -67.45 17.95
CA ARG A 337 88.55 -66.60 16.94
C ARG A 337 87.81 -66.17 15.66
N ASN A 338 87.77 -64.83 15.53
CA ASN A 338 87.54 -63.98 14.34
C ASN A 338 86.11 -63.98 13.77
N VAL A 339 85.36 -62.94 14.13
CA VAL A 339 84.14 -62.52 13.41
C VAL A 339 84.55 -61.52 12.33
N ILE A 340 84.42 -61.94 11.08
CA ILE A 340 84.53 -61.08 9.90
C ILE A 340 83.24 -60.26 9.80
N CYS A 341 83.35 -58.93 9.79
CA CYS A 341 82.25 -58.00 9.46
C CYS A 341 81.84 -58.23 8.01
N GLN A 342 80.62 -58.72 7.75
CA GLN A 342 80.19 -58.98 6.37
C GLN A 342 79.13 -58.02 5.81
N HIS A 343 78.44 -57.16 6.59
CA HIS A 343 77.68 -56.04 6.03
C HIS A 343 77.52 -54.86 7.00
N CYS A 344 78.37 -53.84 6.86
CA CYS A 344 78.05 -52.47 7.26
C CYS A 344 77.24 -51.84 6.13
N PHE A 345 75.96 -51.57 6.33
CA PHE A 345 75.28 -50.60 5.49
C PHE A 345 75.64 -49.20 5.98
N VAL A 346 76.58 -48.58 5.28
CA VAL A 346 76.65 -47.12 5.24
C VAL A 346 75.32 -46.68 4.65
N ILE A 347 74.46 -46.04 5.44
CA ILE A 347 73.42 -45.20 4.84
C ILE A 347 74.20 -44.10 4.14
N LEU A 348 74.44 -44.30 2.85
CA LEU A 348 74.91 -43.25 1.96
C LEU A 348 73.99 -42.07 2.20
N GLY A 349 74.60 -40.93 2.54
CA GLY A 349 73.90 -39.76 3.05
C GLY A 349 72.65 -39.50 2.23
N VAL A 350 71.48 -39.53 2.87
CA VAL A 350 70.23 -39.13 2.24
C VAL A 350 70.46 -37.69 1.80
N GLN A 351 70.63 -37.52 0.50
CA GLN A 351 70.91 -36.25 -0.14
C GLN A 351 69.67 -35.83 -0.90
N CYS A 352 69.09 -34.70 -0.52
CA CYS A 352 68.04 -34.08 -1.29
C CYS A 352 68.62 -33.46 -2.58
N PRO A 353 67.80 -33.29 -3.64
CA PRO A 353 68.23 -32.57 -4.85
C PRO A 353 68.79 -31.18 -4.50
N PRO A 354 69.86 -30.74 -5.16
CA PRO A 354 70.46 -29.44 -4.90
C PRO A 354 69.45 -28.32 -5.15
N LEU A 355 69.28 -27.44 -4.17
CA LEU A 355 68.41 -26.28 -4.29
C LEU A 355 69.12 -25.15 -5.02
N THR A 356 68.39 -24.47 -5.90
CA THR A 356 68.85 -23.25 -6.56
C THR A 356 68.08 -22.06 -6.01
N ALA A 357 68.73 -20.90 -6.03
CA ALA A 357 68.09 -19.66 -5.59
C ALA A 357 66.92 -19.32 -6.54
N PRO A 358 65.75 -18.93 -6.02
CA PRO A 358 64.63 -18.49 -6.84
C PRO A 358 64.98 -17.16 -7.54
N THR A 359 64.37 -16.91 -8.70
CA THR A 359 64.54 -15.64 -9.44
C THR A 359 64.19 -14.45 -8.54
N ASN A 360 65.09 -13.46 -8.42
CA ASN A 360 64.99 -12.32 -7.50
C ASN A 360 65.04 -12.67 -6.01
N GLY A 361 65.75 -13.74 -5.65
CA GLY A 361 66.05 -14.10 -4.27
C GLY A 361 67.38 -14.83 -4.11
N GLY A 362 67.66 -15.25 -2.88
CA GLY A 362 68.84 -15.99 -2.46
C GLY A 362 68.45 -17.12 -1.50
N LEU A 363 69.39 -18.04 -1.29
CA LEU A 363 69.26 -19.10 -0.30
C LEU A 363 70.51 -19.15 0.57
N THR A 364 70.34 -19.47 1.85
CA THR A 364 71.42 -19.61 2.81
C THR A 364 71.11 -20.74 3.79
N PRO A 365 72.08 -21.61 4.12
CA PRO A 365 73.41 -21.77 3.50
C PRO A 365 73.36 -22.48 2.13
N THR A 366 74.35 -22.23 1.25
CA THR A 366 74.47 -22.85 -0.07
C THR A 366 75.16 -24.22 0.01
N GLY A 367 74.73 -25.18 -0.82
CA GLY A 367 75.38 -26.49 -0.93
C GLY A 367 75.04 -27.50 0.17
N MET A 368 74.14 -27.15 1.11
CA MET A 368 73.58 -28.10 2.08
C MET A 368 72.45 -28.90 1.48
N ASN A 369 72.58 -30.22 1.50
CA ASN A 369 71.55 -31.12 1.00
C ASN A 369 71.50 -32.47 1.74
N SER A 370 72.09 -32.57 2.94
CA SER A 370 72.05 -33.77 3.77
C SER A 370 70.78 -33.85 4.62
N TYR A 371 70.43 -35.05 5.09
CA TYR A 371 69.30 -35.27 5.99
C TYR A 371 69.30 -34.30 7.19
N GLN A 372 68.15 -33.65 7.44
CA GLN A 372 67.92 -32.57 8.41
C GLN A 372 68.58 -31.21 8.11
N ASP A 373 69.33 -31.06 7.01
CA ASP A 373 69.81 -29.76 6.60
C ASP A 373 68.62 -28.82 6.34
N ALA A 374 68.76 -27.58 6.80
CA ALA A 374 67.76 -26.54 6.71
C ALA A 374 68.30 -25.40 5.85
N VAL A 375 67.65 -25.16 4.71
CA VAL A 375 68.00 -24.08 3.79
C VAL A 375 66.92 -23.02 3.85
N THR A 376 67.33 -21.79 4.19
CA THR A 376 66.43 -20.64 4.31
C THR A 376 66.50 -19.78 3.07
N PHE A 377 65.35 -19.41 2.54
CA PHE A 377 65.20 -18.59 1.36
C PHE A 377 64.89 -17.15 1.75
N SER A 378 65.44 -16.21 0.98
CA SER A 378 65.22 -14.78 1.13
C SER A 378 64.98 -14.17 -0.24
N CYS A 379 64.21 -13.08 -0.33
CA CYS A 379 64.02 -12.35 -1.58
C CYS A 379 64.82 -11.05 -1.60
N ASN A 380 65.21 -10.62 -2.80
CA ASN A 380 65.87 -9.34 -3.03
C ASN A 380 64.92 -8.17 -2.67
N THR A 381 65.48 -7.00 -2.40
CA THR A 381 64.71 -5.78 -2.11
C THR A 381 63.66 -5.53 -3.19
N GLY A 382 62.40 -5.29 -2.78
CA GLY A 382 61.25 -5.16 -3.70
C GLY A 382 60.54 -6.46 -4.05
N TYR A 383 60.90 -7.60 -3.43
CA TYR A 383 60.23 -8.90 -3.61
C TYR A 383 59.86 -9.53 -2.26
N GLY A 384 58.73 -10.25 -2.22
CA GLY A 384 58.17 -10.94 -1.06
C GLY A 384 58.17 -12.45 -1.30
N LEU A 385 58.44 -13.21 -0.24
CA LEU A 385 58.58 -14.65 -0.33
C LEU A 385 57.19 -15.31 -0.25
N SER A 386 56.81 -16.01 -1.32
CA SER A 386 55.55 -16.74 -1.44
C SER A 386 55.84 -18.24 -1.32
N GLY A 387 55.58 -18.80 -0.15
CA GLY A 387 55.88 -20.20 0.20
C GLY A 387 56.59 -20.34 1.55
N ALA A 388 57.08 -21.55 1.85
CA ALA A 388 57.83 -21.83 3.09
C ALA A 388 59.18 -21.09 3.10
N THR A 389 59.48 -20.40 4.20
CA THR A 389 60.74 -19.63 4.35
C THR A 389 61.97 -20.52 4.52
N THR A 390 61.80 -21.71 5.09
CA THR A 390 62.88 -22.67 5.35
C THR A 390 62.45 -24.06 4.91
N LEU A 391 63.24 -24.70 4.06
CA LEU A 391 63.02 -26.08 3.60
C LEU A 391 63.96 -27.01 4.37
N ARG A 392 63.45 -28.16 4.82
CA ARG A 392 64.25 -29.20 5.51
C ARG A 392 64.33 -30.49 4.70
N CYS A 393 65.52 -31.07 4.60
CA CYS A 393 65.71 -32.33 3.89
C CYS A 393 65.18 -33.51 4.74
N GLN A 394 64.20 -34.23 4.20
CA GLN A 394 63.50 -35.31 4.91
C GLN A 394 64.14 -36.68 4.64
N ALA A 395 63.78 -37.68 5.46
CA ALA A 395 64.35 -39.03 5.40
C ALA A 395 64.04 -39.78 4.09
N ASN A 396 63.06 -39.30 3.31
CA ASN A 396 62.65 -39.82 2.02
C ASN A 396 63.44 -39.23 0.83
N GLY A 397 64.44 -38.37 1.07
CA GLY A 397 65.23 -37.72 0.01
C GLY A 397 64.54 -36.55 -0.68
N ALA A 398 63.42 -36.05 -0.14
CA ALA A 398 62.71 -34.87 -0.62
C ALA A 398 62.78 -33.70 0.39
N TRP A 399 62.62 -32.47 -0.12
CA TRP A 399 62.46 -31.28 0.72
C TRP A 399 61.03 -31.20 1.29
N SER A 400 60.87 -30.62 2.48
CA SER A 400 59.59 -30.49 3.19
C SER A 400 58.49 -29.79 2.38
N ASP A 401 58.89 -28.86 1.51
CA ASP A 401 58.01 -27.99 0.73
C ASP A 401 58.65 -27.73 -0.66
N PRO A 402 57.86 -27.36 -1.68
CA PRO A 402 58.40 -26.90 -2.95
C PRO A 402 59.17 -25.58 -2.81
N ILE A 403 60.11 -25.31 -3.73
CA ILE A 403 60.93 -24.08 -3.73
C ILE A 403 60.01 -22.83 -3.75
N PRO A 404 60.14 -21.91 -2.78
CA PRO A 404 59.31 -20.71 -2.70
C PRO A 404 59.62 -19.74 -3.84
N LYS A 405 58.61 -18.95 -4.25
CA LYS A 405 58.76 -17.96 -5.33
C LYS A 405 58.91 -16.57 -4.75
N CYS A 406 59.87 -15.80 -5.27
CA CYS A 406 59.96 -14.37 -5.00
C CYS A 406 59.02 -13.62 -5.95
N GLN A 407 57.89 -13.16 -5.41
CA GLN A 407 56.95 -12.33 -6.14
C GLN A 407 57.29 -10.87 -5.87
N ARG A 408 57.13 -9.98 -6.86
CA ARG A 408 57.40 -8.55 -6.66
C ARG A 408 56.50 -8.05 -5.53
N LYS A 409 57.09 -7.46 -4.49
CA LYS A 409 56.33 -6.59 -3.58
C LYS A 409 55.82 -5.48 -4.50
N ILE A 410 54.53 -5.51 -4.72
CA ILE A 410 53.91 -4.64 -5.70
C ILE A 410 53.97 -3.24 -5.11
N ASP A 411 54.88 -2.39 -5.60
CA ASP A 411 54.94 -0.95 -5.26
C ASP A 411 53.75 -0.15 -5.84
N THR A 412 52.76 -0.83 -6.41
CA THR A 412 51.49 -0.27 -6.86
C THR A 412 50.43 -1.37 -6.84
N VAL A 413 49.94 -1.74 -5.65
CA VAL A 413 48.60 -2.36 -5.58
C VAL A 413 47.63 -1.21 -5.59
N ASP A 414 46.65 -1.36 -6.48
CA ASP A 414 45.54 -0.48 -6.76
C ASP A 414 45.21 0.53 -5.66
N LEU A 415 45.13 1.78 -6.13
CA LEU A 415 44.35 2.86 -5.54
C LEU A 415 43.20 2.30 -4.70
N ILE A 416 43.04 2.86 -3.50
CA ILE A 416 41.84 2.85 -2.63
C ILE A 416 40.66 2.20 -3.39
N PRO A 417 40.05 1.10 -2.90
CA PRO A 417 38.91 0.47 -3.60
C PRO A 417 37.96 1.58 -3.97
N SER A 418 37.82 1.82 -5.29
CA SER A 418 37.34 3.09 -5.84
C SER A 418 36.27 3.62 -4.92
N PRO A 419 36.54 4.67 -4.11
CA PRO A 419 35.45 5.23 -3.37
C PRO A 419 34.40 5.52 -4.44
N SER A 420 33.15 5.12 -4.20
CA SER A 420 32.08 5.60 -5.05
C SER A 420 32.28 7.11 -5.23
N ARG A 421 31.77 7.70 -6.33
CA ARG A 421 31.95 9.11 -6.70
C ARG A 421 31.60 10.15 -5.59
N LEU A 422 31.24 9.67 -4.40
CA LEU A 422 30.65 10.26 -3.21
C LEU A 422 31.56 10.21 -1.95
N CYS A 423 32.54 9.30 -1.83
CA CYS A 423 33.51 9.26 -0.70
C CYS A 423 34.89 9.77 -1.12
N VAL A 424 35.64 10.43 -0.23
CA VAL A 424 37.01 10.92 -0.45
C VAL A 424 37.88 10.57 0.76
N GLY A 425 39.04 9.95 0.54
CA GLY A 425 39.98 9.55 1.59
C GLY A 425 41.26 10.39 1.62
N TYR A 426 41.73 10.79 2.80
CA TYR A 426 42.99 11.54 3.01
C TYR A 426 43.81 10.95 4.18
N PRO A 427 45.15 10.94 4.14
CA PRO A 427 46.03 11.45 3.08
C PRO A 427 46.08 10.52 1.85
N LEU A 428 46.14 11.13 0.66
CA LEU A 428 46.31 10.40 -0.60
C LEU A 428 47.76 9.94 -0.71
N GLY A 429 47.99 8.62 -0.83
CA GLY A 429 49.33 8.06 -1.07
C GLY A 429 50.15 7.68 0.16
N ALA A 430 49.55 7.55 1.35
CA ALA A 430 50.27 7.09 2.54
C ALA A 430 50.37 5.55 2.57
N THR A 431 51.53 5.00 2.16
CA THR A 431 51.71 3.55 1.86
C THR A 431 52.56 2.76 2.86
N SER A 432 52.90 3.29 4.03
CA SER A 432 53.65 2.59 5.08
C SER A 432 52.77 1.91 6.13
N LEU A 433 53.25 0.77 6.65
CA LEU A 433 52.67 0.03 7.77
C LEU A 433 52.39 0.98 8.95
N GLY A 434 51.16 1.00 9.46
CA GLY A 434 50.73 1.91 10.53
C GLY A 434 50.11 3.23 10.07
N ASN A 435 50.05 3.51 8.75
CA ASN A 435 49.37 4.70 8.24
C ASN A 435 47.84 4.58 8.34
N THR A 436 47.20 5.69 8.72
CA THR A 436 45.75 5.80 8.83
C THR A 436 45.20 6.71 7.73
N VAL A 437 44.20 6.23 6.99
CA VAL A 437 43.42 7.01 6.02
C VAL A 437 42.09 7.37 6.63
N THR A 438 41.72 8.65 6.55
CA THR A 438 40.44 9.19 7.00
C THR A 438 39.51 9.37 5.81
N PHE A 439 38.30 8.83 5.89
CA PHE A 439 37.26 8.95 4.88
C PHE A 439 36.30 10.10 5.20
N THR A 440 35.90 10.82 4.17
CA THR A 440 34.92 11.92 4.20
C THR A 440 33.96 11.77 3.03
N CYS A 441 32.75 12.32 3.12
CA CYS A 441 31.81 12.35 1.99
C CYS A 441 31.84 13.70 1.27
N ASN A 442 31.49 13.70 0.00
CA ASN A 442 31.19 14.92 -0.75
C ASN A 442 30.05 15.71 -0.08
N SER A 443 30.02 17.02 -0.32
CA SER A 443 28.95 17.90 0.19
C SER A 443 27.56 17.34 -0.16
N GLY A 444 26.69 17.22 0.84
CA GLY A 444 25.36 16.65 0.68
C GLY A 444 25.27 15.13 0.83
N TYR A 445 26.28 14.45 1.39
CA TYR A 445 26.27 13.01 1.68
C TYR A 445 26.76 12.73 3.11
N LEU A 446 26.21 11.70 3.76
CA LEU A 446 26.56 11.25 5.12
C LEU A 446 27.34 9.94 5.07
N LEU A 447 28.38 9.84 5.89
CA LEU A 447 29.31 8.70 5.93
C LEU A 447 28.80 7.63 6.90
N TYR A 448 28.55 6.43 6.38
CA TYR A 448 28.18 5.25 7.17
C TYR A 448 29.32 4.24 7.17
N GLY A 449 29.90 4.00 8.35
CA GLY A 449 31.04 3.11 8.55
C GLY A 449 32.16 3.79 9.35
N ALA A 450 33.32 3.14 9.43
CA ALA A 450 34.46 3.69 10.13
C ALA A 450 35.02 4.91 9.37
N THR A 451 35.21 6.04 10.08
CA THR A 451 35.78 7.26 9.51
C THR A 451 37.28 7.14 9.23
N THR A 452 37.95 6.13 9.77
CA THR A 452 39.38 5.89 9.59
C THR A 452 39.68 4.42 9.36
N SER A 453 40.69 4.11 8.54
CA SER A 453 41.23 2.76 8.39
C SER A 453 42.74 2.79 8.40
N THR A 454 43.37 1.85 9.11
CA THR A 454 44.83 1.81 9.30
C THR A 454 45.42 0.57 8.64
N CYS A 455 46.57 0.72 7.98
CA CYS A 455 47.26 -0.38 7.30
C CYS A 455 47.93 -1.31 8.33
N GLN A 456 47.50 -2.57 8.37
CA GLN A 456 47.97 -3.59 9.32
C GLN A 456 49.05 -4.52 8.73
N ALA A 457 49.79 -5.20 9.61
CA ALA A 457 50.83 -6.15 9.24
C ALA A 457 50.19 -7.39 8.58
N GLY A 458 50.16 -7.37 7.24
CA GLY A 458 49.37 -8.30 6.43
C GLY A 458 48.86 -7.68 5.12
N GLY A 459 49.00 -6.36 4.96
CA GLY A 459 48.55 -5.66 3.74
C GLY A 459 47.04 -5.41 3.71
N THR A 460 46.35 -5.64 4.84
CA THR A 460 44.91 -5.41 5.00
C THR A 460 44.65 -4.10 5.74
N TRP A 461 43.53 -3.46 5.39
CA TRP A 461 43.03 -2.26 6.06
C TRP A 461 42.17 -2.66 7.26
N SER A 462 42.37 -2.00 8.41
CA SER A 462 41.69 -2.34 9.67
C SER A 462 40.16 -2.27 9.59
N ASN A 463 39.64 -1.42 8.71
CA ASN A 463 38.21 -1.22 8.45
C ASN A 463 37.92 -1.18 6.95
N PRO A 464 36.77 -1.71 6.48
CA PRO A 464 36.33 -1.61 5.09
C PRO A 464 35.97 -0.15 4.69
N VAL A 465 35.92 0.13 3.38
CA VAL A 465 35.56 1.46 2.86
C VAL A 465 34.12 1.83 3.28
N PRO A 466 33.90 3.00 3.92
CA PRO A 466 32.58 3.41 4.35
C PRO A 466 31.71 3.88 3.19
N THR A 467 30.38 3.80 3.36
CA THR A 467 29.40 4.16 2.33
C THR A 467 28.90 5.58 2.52
N CYS A 468 28.96 6.41 1.47
CA CYS A 468 28.35 7.74 1.45
C CYS A 468 26.95 7.69 0.84
N THR A 469 25.92 7.87 1.67
CA THR A 469 24.53 7.99 1.21
C THR A 469 24.10 9.45 1.17
N ARG A 470 23.23 9.83 0.23
CA ARG A 470 22.76 11.22 0.10
C ARG A 470 22.18 11.69 1.43
N LYS A 471 22.65 12.85 1.91
CA LYS A 471 22.08 13.55 3.06
C LYS A 471 20.61 13.81 2.70
N ALA A 472 19.70 13.26 3.50
CA ALA A 472 18.28 13.50 3.32
C ALA A 472 18.04 15.01 3.27
N THR A 473 17.25 15.48 2.31
CA THR A 473 16.89 16.90 2.16
C THR A 473 16.01 17.42 3.31
N PHE A 474 15.73 16.58 4.30
CA PHE A 474 14.81 16.81 5.40
C PHE A 474 15.46 16.28 6.68
N GLU A 475 15.62 17.13 7.70
CA GLU A 475 16.12 16.73 9.03
C GLU A 475 15.05 16.01 9.86
N GLN A 476 13.78 16.13 9.46
CA GLN A 476 12.62 15.64 10.18
C GLN A 476 11.73 14.78 9.28
N CYS A 477 11.30 13.65 9.80
CA CYS A 477 10.42 12.71 9.11
C CYS A 477 8.97 13.22 9.14
N ASN A 478 8.13 12.71 8.23
CA ASN A 478 6.70 13.01 8.24
C ASN A 478 6.10 12.76 9.64
N ALA A 479 5.19 13.63 10.08
CA ALA A 479 4.58 13.52 11.40
C ALA A 479 3.89 12.15 11.57
N LEU A 480 4.27 11.40 12.60
CA LEU A 480 3.76 10.07 12.91
C LEU A 480 2.86 10.14 14.14
N ALA A 481 1.62 9.67 14.01
CA ALA A 481 0.65 9.63 15.11
C ALA A 481 0.58 8.23 15.73
N ALA A 482 0.28 8.18 17.03
CA ALA A 482 0.04 6.91 17.73
C ALA A 482 -1.24 6.22 17.20
N PRO A 483 -1.27 4.88 17.12
CA PRO A 483 -2.46 4.16 16.73
C PRO A 483 -3.59 4.33 17.75
N THR A 484 -4.85 4.35 17.29
CA THR A 484 -6.02 4.37 18.19
C THR A 484 -5.97 3.16 19.12
N ASN A 485 -6.07 3.37 20.43
CA ASN A 485 -5.87 2.35 21.47
C ASN A 485 -4.45 1.76 21.52
N GLY A 486 -3.44 2.55 21.17
CA GLY A 486 -2.04 2.22 21.39
C GLY A 486 -1.16 3.46 21.57
N ALA A 487 0.13 3.23 21.70
CA ALA A 487 1.17 4.23 21.91
C ALA A 487 2.36 3.96 20.97
N LEU A 488 3.16 5.01 20.75
CA LEU A 488 4.41 4.93 19.99
C LEU A 488 5.59 5.41 20.85
N SER A 489 6.78 4.86 20.61
CA SER A 489 8.01 5.22 21.33
C SER A 489 9.24 5.14 20.41
N PRO A 490 10.11 6.16 20.36
CA PRO A 490 10.06 7.43 21.10
C PRO A 490 8.93 8.36 20.61
N ALA A 491 8.51 9.34 21.42
CA ALA A 491 7.55 10.37 21.03
C ALA A 491 8.19 11.46 20.14
N ALA A 492 7.39 12.20 19.36
CA ALA A 492 7.89 13.24 18.45
C ALA A 492 8.68 14.35 19.20
N PRO A 493 9.65 15.02 18.56
CA PRO A 493 10.01 14.98 17.13
C PRO A 493 10.84 13.77 16.70
N HIS A 494 10.70 13.37 15.43
CA HIS A 494 11.35 12.19 14.84
C HIS A 494 12.36 12.62 13.77
N ASN A 495 13.65 12.53 14.11
CA ASN A 495 14.76 12.91 13.23
C ASN A 495 15.42 11.66 12.64
N TYR A 496 15.74 11.69 11.35
CA TYR A 496 16.41 10.56 10.68
C TYR A 496 17.85 10.36 11.19
N PRO A 497 18.32 9.12 11.43
CA PRO A 497 17.60 7.84 11.37
C PRO A 497 16.92 7.50 12.71
N VAL A 498 15.60 7.32 12.72
CA VAL A 498 14.83 6.92 13.91
C VAL A 498 13.90 5.74 13.59
N THR A 499 13.83 4.80 14.53
CA THR A 499 12.86 3.71 14.53
C THR A 499 11.88 3.91 15.67
N VAL A 500 10.58 3.94 15.34
CA VAL A 500 9.48 4.10 16.27
C VAL A 500 8.77 2.75 16.45
N THR A 501 8.55 2.34 17.69
CA THR A 501 7.88 1.09 18.04
C THR A 501 6.45 1.35 18.50
N PHE A 502 5.52 0.52 18.04
CA PHE A 502 4.09 0.61 18.36
C PHE A 502 3.65 -0.45 19.37
N THR A 503 2.92 0.00 20.39
CA THR A 503 2.36 -0.85 21.45
C THR A 503 0.86 -0.64 21.53
N CYS A 504 0.06 -1.71 21.56
CA CYS A 504 -1.39 -1.61 21.78
C CYS A 504 -1.69 -1.69 23.28
N TYR A 505 -2.73 -0.98 23.73
CA TYR A 505 -3.20 -1.06 25.11
C TYR A 505 -3.83 -2.44 25.40
N THR A 506 -3.95 -2.77 26.69
CA THR A 506 -4.48 -4.06 27.16
C THR A 506 -5.86 -4.38 26.56
N GLY A 507 -6.03 -5.58 26.00
CA GLY A 507 -7.27 -6.02 25.36
C GLY A 507 -7.34 -5.79 23.83
N TYR A 508 -6.28 -5.23 23.24
CA TYR A 508 -6.15 -5.02 21.80
C TYR A 508 -4.94 -5.77 21.24
N VAL A 509 -5.10 -6.34 20.05
CA VAL A 509 -4.05 -7.04 19.31
C VAL A 509 -3.61 -6.15 18.15
N ARG A 510 -2.29 -6.05 17.96
CA ARG A 510 -1.68 -5.27 16.88
C ARG A 510 -1.80 -6.03 15.56
N ILE A 511 -2.50 -5.45 14.60
CA ILE A 511 -2.53 -5.89 13.21
C ILE A 511 -1.67 -4.91 12.39
N GLY A 512 -0.51 -5.39 11.95
CA GLY A 512 0.49 -4.60 11.24
C GLY A 512 1.88 -4.68 11.87
N ALA A 513 2.82 -3.92 11.33
CA ALA A 513 4.21 -3.93 11.77
C ALA A 513 4.36 -3.42 13.22
N ALA A 514 5.24 -4.06 14.00
CA ALA A 514 5.51 -3.66 15.37
C ALA A 514 6.32 -2.37 15.49
N ASN A 515 7.01 -1.98 14.43
CA ASN A 515 7.84 -0.79 14.36
C ASN A 515 7.82 -0.20 12.95
N THR A 516 8.21 1.06 12.84
CA THR A 516 8.44 1.75 11.57
C THR A 516 9.72 2.57 11.66
N THR A 517 10.48 2.62 10.57
CA THR A 517 11.77 3.29 10.50
C THR A 517 11.71 4.37 9.44
N CYS A 518 12.14 5.57 9.83
CA CYS A 518 12.21 6.70 8.93
C CYS A 518 13.28 6.46 7.85
N GLN A 519 12.89 6.67 6.60
CA GLN A 519 13.69 6.47 5.40
C GLN A 519 14.36 7.77 4.95
N THR A 520 15.31 7.66 4.03
CA THR A 520 16.12 8.78 3.51
C THR A 520 15.33 9.82 2.72
N ASP A 521 14.07 9.54 2.39
CA ASP A 521 13.12 10.43 1.73
C ASP A 521 12.14 11.11 2.72
N GLY A 522 12.31 10.90 4.02
CA GLY A 522 11.42 11.43 5.07
C GLY A 522 10.14 10.61 5.30
N SER A 523 9.95 9.52 4.55
CA SER A 523 8.82 8.60 4.69
C SER A 523 9.09 7.49 5.71
N TRP A 524 8.03 6.80 6.14
CA TRP A 524 8.10 5.69 7.09
C TRP A 524 7.95 4.37 6.33
N ASN A 525 8.85 3.41 6.54
CA ASN A 525 8.83 2.15 5.78
C ASN A 525 7.62 1.25 6.08
N ASN A 526 7.00 1.41 7.25
CA ASN A 526 5.78 0.73 7.63
C ASN A 526 4.69 1.75 8.00
N PRO A 527 3.43 1.52 7.61
CA PRO A 527 2.31 2.32 8.08
C PRO A 527 2.05 2.11 9.58
N VAL A 528 1.36 3.04 10.21
CA VAL A 528 0.91 2.91 11.61
C VAL A 528 -0.03 1.69 11.72
N PRO A 529 0.22 0.74 12.64
CA PRO A 529 -0.56 -0.49 12.76
C PRO A 529 -1.91 -0.24 13.42
N THR A 530 -2.87 -1.14 13.21
CA THR A 530 -4.21 -1.04 13.84
C THR A 530 -4.26 -1.89 15.09
N CYS A 531 -4.69 -1.32 16.21
CA CYS A 531 -5.00 -2.07 17.43
C CYS A 531 -6.48 -2.48 17.41
N THR A 532 -6.77 -3.76 17.13
CA THR A 532 -8.14 -4.28 17.08
C THR A 532 -8.47 -5.13 18.30
N ARG A 533 -9.73 -5.13 18.72
CA ARG A 533 -10.18 -5.91 19.88
C ARG A 533 -10.21 -7.39 19.51
N THR A 534 -9.68 -8.25 20.38
CA THR A 534 -9.57 -9.70 20.13
C THR A 534 -10.95 -10.34 19.88
N PRO A 535 -11.16 -11.12 18.78
CA PRO A 535 -12.42 -11.82 18.52
C PRO A 535 -12.66 -12.95 19.54
N GLY A 536 -13.89 -13.10 20.03
CA GLY A 536 -14.28 -14.18 20.96
C GLY A 536 -14.65 -13.74 22.38
N GLN A 537 -14.99 -12.46 22.58
CA GLN A 537 -15.53 -11.97 23.86
C GLN A 537 -17.01 -11.56 23.75
N CYS A 538 -17.89 -12.27 24.46
CA CYS A 538 -19.30 -11.92 24.64
C CYS A 538 -19.47 -10.81 25.70
N SER A 539 -20.57 -10.06 25.65
CA SER A 539 -20.92 -9.04 26.65
C SER A 539 -21.14 -9.65 28.04
N VAL A 540 -20.87 -8.91 29.12
CA VAL A 540 -21.11 -9.42 30.48
C VAL A 540 -22.61 -9.51 30.74
N LEU A 541 -23.13 -10.71 31.02
CA LEU A 541 -24.53 -10.92 31.42
C LEU A 541 -24.78 -10.41 32.85
N SER A 542 -25.83 -9.64 33.06
CA SER A 542 -26.28 -9.21 34.40
C SER A 542 -26.82 -10.39 35.22
N ALA A 543 -26.77 -10.30 36.55
CA ALA A 543 -27.51 -11.23 37.41
C ALA A 543 -29.02 -10.89 37.33
N PRO A 544 -29.91 -11.89 37.36
CA PRO A 544 -31.35 -11.64 37.43
C PRO A 544 -31.72 -10.91 38.73
N THR A 545 -32.75 -10.06 38.67
CA THR A 545 -33.34 -9.45 39.87
C THR A 545 -33.76 -10.55 40.84
N ASN A 546 -33.45 -10.45 42.13
CA ASN A 546 -33.65 -11.52 43.13
C ASN A 546 -32.93 -12.85 42.81
N GLY A 547 -31.81 -12.80 42.08
CA GLY A 547 -30.94 -13.96 41.88
C GLY A 547 -29.47 -13.59 41.72
N ALA A 548 -28.64 -14.60 41.52
CA ALA A 548 -27.19 -14.50 41.39
C ALA A 548 -26.69 -15.26 40.15
N ARG A 549 -25.50 -14.88 39.68
CA ARG A 549 -24.77 -15.56 38.61
C ARG A 549 -23.42 -16.07 39.10
N THR A 550 -22.96 -17.19 38.54
CA THR A 550 -21.64 -17.76 38.82
C THR A 550 -20.89 -17.96 37.50
N PRO A 551 -19.68 -17.39 37.32
CA PRO A 551 -18.91 -16.58 38.28
C PRO A 551 -19.45 -15.13 38.45
N PRO A 552 -19.29 -14.50 39.64
CA PRO A 552 -19.83 -13.16 39.93
C PRO A 552 -19.30 -12.05 39.01
N THR A 553 -18.06 -12.16 38.56
CA THR A 553 -17.39 -11.20 37.66
C THR A 553 -17.87 -11.30 36.21
N GLY A 554 -18.69 -12.32 35.88
CA GLY A 554 -19.06 -12.67 34.51
C GLY A 554 -17.90 -13.35 33.78
N ALA A 555 -18.23 -14.31 32.93
CA ALA A 555 -17.26 -14.92 32.01
C ALA A 555 -17.50 -14.34 30.62
N THR A 556 -16.48 -13.80 29.95
CA THR A 556 -16.66 -13.16 28.63
C THR A 556 -16.04 -13.94 27.50
N PHE A 557 -15.19 -14.93 27.75
CA PHE A 557 -14.44 -15.65 26.72
C PHE A 557 -15.24 -16.79 26.08
N LEU A 558 -14.96 -17.04 24.79
CA LEU A 558 -15.50 -18.13 23.99
C LEU A 558 -15.43 -19.48 24.72
N GLY A 559 -16.58 -20.16 24.84
CA GLY A 559 -16.70 -21.46 25.51
C GLY A 559 -16.99 -21.40 27.01
N ASN A 560 -16.88 -20.24 27.65
CA ASN A 560 -17.23 -20.11 29.07
C ASN A 560 -18.75 -20.04 29.27
N ALA A 561 -19.22 -20.68 30.34
CA ALA A 561 -20.62 -20.70 30.76
C ALA A 561 -20.85 -19.86 32.02
N VAL A 562 -22.01 -19.20 32.09
CA VAL A 562 -22.52 -18.49 33.26
C VAL A 562 -23.77 -19.21 33.75
N THR A 563 -23.78 -19.58 35.04
CA THR A 563 -24.91 -20.26 35.68
C THR A 563 -25.71 -19.26 36.51
N PHE A 564 -27.04 -19.32 36.44
CA PHE A 564 -27.96 -18.45 37.17
C PHE A 564 -28.69 -19.23 38.27
N THR A 565 -28.92 -18.56 39.40
CA THR A 565 -29.63 -19.10 40.57
C THR A 565 -30.55 -18.01 41.14
N CYS A 566 -31.69 -18.39 41.70
CA CYS A 566 -32.60 -17.44 42.36
C CYS A 566 -32.40 -17.46 43.88
N ASN A 567 -32.69 -16.34 44.53
CA ASN A 567 -32.71 -16.23 45.98
C ASN A 567 -33.83 -17.09 46.57
N THR A 568 -33.70 -17.47 47.84
CA THR A 568 -34.68 -18.32 48.54
C THR A 568 -36.09 -17.72 48.47
N GLY A 569 -37.06 -18.50 48.00
CA GLY A 569 -38.45 -18.07 47.79
C GLY A 569 -38.83 -17.71 46.36
N TYR A 570 -37.86 -17.66 45.42
CA TYR A 570 -38.08 -17.38 44.00
C TYR A 570 -37.76 -18.61 43.13
N VAL A 571 -38.44 -18.74 41.99
CA VAL A 571 -38.29 -19.86 41.04
C VAL A 571 -37.71 -19.34 39.73
N LEU A 572 -36.66 -19.99 39.23
CA LEU A 572 -35.99 -19.58 38.00
C LEU A 572 -36.86 -19.91 36.77
N ASN A 573 -37.20 -18.88 35.99
CA ASN A 573 -37.95 -19.01 34.76
C ASN A 573 -37.06 -18.66 33.56
N GLY A 574 -36.55 -19.70 32.89
CA GLY A 574 -35.60 -19.60 31.78
C GLY A 574 -34.48 -20.64 31.86
N ALA A 575 -33.44 -20.47 31.05
CA ALA A 575 -32.29 -21.38 31.06
C ALA A 575 -31.39 -21.14 32.28
N THR A 576 -30.98 -22.21 32.96
CA THR A 576 -30.08 -22.14 34.12
C THR A 576 -28.64 -21.76 33.73
N THR A 577 -28.26 -21.94 32.47
CA THR A 577 -26.90 -21.66 31.97
C THR A 577 -26.89 -20.96 30.60
N ALA A 578 -25.99 -20.00 30.43
CA ALA A 578 -25.69 -19.37 29.14
C ALA A 578 -24.20 -19.52 28.79
N THR A 579 -23.87 -19.92 27.56
CA THR A 579 -22.49 -20.15 27.10
C THR A 579 -22.12 -19.18 25.97
N CYS A 580 -20.92 -18.61 26.01
CA CYS A 580 -20.44 -17.68 24.98
C CYS A 580 -20.06 -18.44 23.70
N GLN A 581 -20.71 -18.10 22.58
CA GLN A 581 -20.56 -18.77 21.28
C GLN A 581 -19.57 -18.03 20.36
N ALA A 582 -19.09 -18.71 19.31
CA ALA A 582 -18.07 -18.20 18.38
C ALA A 582 -18.47 -16.89 17.66
N GLY A 583 -19.77 -16.61 17.55
CA GLY A 583 -20.30 -15.36 17.00
C GLY A 583 -20.30 -14.16 17.95
N GLY A 584 -19.78 -14.29 19.18
CA GLY A 584 -19.80 -13.22 20.18
C GLY A 584 -21.16 -13.01 20.86
N THR A 585 -22.07 -13.99 20.72
CA THR A 585 -23.41 -14.01 21.33
C THR A 585 -23.52 -15.09 22.41
N TRP A 586 -24.44 -14.89 23.35
CA TRP A 586 -24.77 -15.89 24.37
C TRP A 586 -25.79 -16.89 23.85
N SER A 587 -25.62 -18.16 24.22
CA SER A 587 -26.55 -19.23 23.83
C SER A 587 -27.96 -19.03 24.38
N ASN A 588 -28.10 -18.37 25.53
CA ASN A 588 -29.37 -18.07 26.19
C ASN A 588 -29.34 -16.66 26.79
N PRO A 589 -30.48 -15.93 26.82
CA PRO A 589 -30.59 -14.65 27.51
C PRO A 589 -30.59 -14.82 29.05
N VAL A 590 -30.47 -13.72 29.80
CA VAL A 590 -30.57 -13.74 31.27
C VAL A 590 -31.98 -14.20 31.68
N PRO A 591 -32.13 -15.26 32.50
CA PRO A 591 -33.44 -15.75 32.95
C PRO A 591 -34.06 -14.79 33.97
N THR A 592 -35.32 -15.01 34.37
CA THR A 592 -35.96 -14.26 35.45
C THR A 592 -36.10 -15.09 36.72
N CYS A 593 -35.99 -14.39 37.85
CA CYS A 593 -36.42 -14.80 39.19
C CYS A 593 -37.49 -13.78 39.62
#